data_AF-A0AA36FT53-F1
#
_entry.id   AF-A0AA36FT53-F1
#
_cell.length_a   1.000
_cell.length_b   1.000
_cell.length_c   1.000
_cell.angle_alpha   90.00
_cell.angle_beta   90.00
_cell.angle_gamma   90.00
#
_symmetry.space_group_name_H-M   'P 1'
#
loop_
_entity.id
_entity.type
_entity.pdbx_description
1 polymer ?
#
loop_
_entity_poly.entity_id
_entity_poly.type
_entity_poly.pdbx_seq_one_letter_code
_entity_poly.pdbx_strand_id
1 'polypeptide(L)'
;METIRALFGYPDSMYNCSGRTSAEWLARGEKWPILGNFFIMMGVLYILLYLPSIYSMIKLKLLKNPCYRIMFCLIFADIMNLTANSLFAGYIFAIGGGPDFGVFWDIFAGRLVQAFPP
;
A
#
# COMPACT_ATOMS: atom_id res chain seq x y z
N MET A 1 -30.57 5.10 -4.86
CA MET A 1 -29.23 5.52 -5.35
C MET A 1 -29.36 6.67 -6.35
N GLU A 2 -30.38 6.66 -7.22
CA GLU A 2 -30.68 7.76 -8.17
C GLU A 2 -30.93 9.12 -7.50
N THR A 3 -31.57 9.14 -6.33
CA THR A 3 -31.94 10.38 -5.62
C THR A 3 -30.76 11.16 -5.02
N ILE A 4 -29.63 10.50 -4.73
CA ILE A 4 -28.44 11.18 -4.19
C ILE A 4 -27.65 11.87 -5.33
N ARG A 5 -27.68 11.31 -6.55
CA ARG A 5 -26.92 11.78 -7.73
C ARG A 5 -27.45 13.11 -8.27
N ALA A 6 -28.78 13.27 -8.28
CA ALA A 6 -29.44 14.51 -8.70
C ALA A 6 -29.16 15.70 -7.75
N LEU A 7 -28.91 15.44 -6.46
CA LEU A 7 -28.59 16.49 -5.48
C LEU A 7 -27.20 17.08 -5.66
N PHE A 8 -26.24 16.32 -6.21
CA PHE A 8 -24.86 16.77 -6.42
C PHE A 8 -24.54 17.13 -7.88
N GLY A 9 -25.52 17.08 -8.80
CA GLY A 9 -25.37 17.55 -10.18
C GLY A 9 -24.31 16.80 -11.01
N TYR A 10 -23.94 15.58 -10.62
CA TYR A 10 -22.83 14.85 -11.24
C TYR A 10 -23.35 13.74 -12.17
N PRO A 11 -22.88 13.65 -13.43
CA PRO A 11 -23.32 12.62 -14.35
C PRO A 11 -22.80 11.23 -13.94
N ASP A 12 -23.68 10.23 -13.96
CA ASP A 12 -23.38 8.83 -13.59
C ASP A 12 -22.27 8.18 -14.42
N SER A 13 -21.98 8.73 -15.59
CA SER A 13 -20.91 8.25 -16.48
C SER A 13 -19.51 8.36 -15.89
N MET A 14 -19.32 9.21 -14.88
CA MET A 14 -17.99 9.50 -14.32
C MET A 14 -17.66 8.68 -13.06
N TYR A 15 -18.65 8.07 -12.40
CA TYR A 15 -18.44 7.12 -11.28
C TYR A 15 -18.78 5.67 -11.65
N ASN A 16 -19.19 5.40 -12.89
CA ASN A 16 -19.38 4.05 -13.36
C ASN A 16 -18.03 3.34 -13.55
N CYS A 17 -17.60 2.58 -12.55
CA CYS A 17 -16.36 1.78 -12.60
C CYS A 17 -16.40 0.69 -13.70
N SER A 18 -17.60 0.30 -14.17
CA SER A 18 -17.81 -0.63 -15.27
C SER A 18 -17.82 0.04 -16.65
N GLY A 19 -17.74 1.38 -16.70
CA GLY A 19 -17.88 2.16 -17.92
C GLY A 19 -16.60 2.31 -18.75
N ARG A 20 -15.44 1.88 -18.22
CA ARG A 20 -14.13 2.01 -18.87
C ARG A 20 -13.20 0.85 -18.52
N THR A 21 -12.20 0.63 -19.37
CA THR A 21 -11.16 -0.38 -19.14
C THR A 21 -10.11 0.11 -18.12
N SER A 22 -9.40 -0.81 -17.47
CA SER A 22 -8.38 -0.51 -16.46
C SER A 22 -7.26 0.42 -16.98
N ALA A 23 -6.87 0.28 -18.25
CA ALA A 23 -5.87 1.13 -18.89
C ALA A 23 -6.30 2.60 -19.02
N GLU A 24 -7.58 2.86 -19.32
CA GLU A 24 -8.12 4.23 -19.39
C GLU A 24 -8.22 4.88 -18.01
N TRP A 25 -8.49 4.08 -16.97
CA TRP A 25 -8.46 4.55 -15.58
C TRP A 25 -7.06 4.92 -15.12
N LEU A 26 -6.06 4.09 -15.46
CA LEU A 26 -4.64 4.37 -15.19
C LEU A 26 -4.14 5.62 -15.94
N ALA A 27 -4.58 5.84 -17.17
CA ALA A 27 -4.20 7.03 -17.95
C ALA A 27 -4.79 8.33 -17.37
N ARG A 28 -5.93 8.27 -16.68
CA ARG A 28 -6.61 9.41 -16.05
C ARG A 28 -6.18 9.65 -14.60
N GLY A 29 -5.53 8.68 -13.96
CA GLY A 29 -5.08 8.79 -12.57
C GLY A 29 -4.19 10.02 -12.38
N GLU A 30 -4.60 10.93 -11.51
CA GLU A 30 -3.72 12.04 -11.12
C GLU A 30 -2.52 11.49 -10.37
N LYS A 31 -1.33 11.83 -10.88
CA LYS A 31 -0.07 11.42 -10.29
C LYS A 31 0.29 12.40 -9.20
N TRP A 32 0.56 11.91 -8.00
CA TRP A 32 1.01 12.71 -6.86
C TRP A 32 2.44 12.29 -6.48
N PRO A 33 3.44 12.55 -7.36
CA PRO A 33 4.78 11.99 -7.22
C PRO A 33 5.51 12.47 -5.96
N ILE A 34 5.27 13.71 -5.53
CA ILE A 34 5.86 14.27 -4.31
C ILE A 34 5.37 13.51 -3.09
N LEU A 35 4.06 13.28 -3.01
CA LEU A 35 3.43 12.55 -1.92
C LEU A 35 3.85 11.08 -1.92
N GLY A 36 3.88 10.44 -3.09
CA GLY A 36 4.35 9.06 -3.24
C GLY A 36 5.80 8.88 -2.79
N ASN A 37 6.69 9.79 -3.20
CA ASN A 37 8.10 9.75 -2.79
C ASN A 37 8.28 9.97 -1.27
N PHE A 38 7.48 10.84 -0.66
CA PHE A 38 7.49 11.04 0.79
C PHE A 38 7.13 9.76 1.55
N PHE A 39 6.09 9.04 1.11
CA PHE A 39 5.71 7.76 1.71
C PHE A 39 6.79 6.69 1.57
N ILE A 40 7.45 6.61 0.41
CA ILE A 40 8.57 5.67 0.20
C ILE A 40 9.74 6.02 1.14
N MET A 41 10.14 7.29 1.22
CA MET A 41 11.24 7.71 2.09
C MET A 41 10.96 7.42 3.56
N MET A 42 9.76 7.74 4.05
CA MET A 42 9.37 7.45 5.43
C MET A 42 9.30 5.94 5.69
N GLY A 43 8.77 5.17 4.74
CA GLY A 43 8.72 3.71 4.83
C GLY A 43 10.11 3.08 4.98
N VAL A 44 11.06 3.51 4.16
CA VAL A 44 12.46 3.05 4.22
C VAL A 44 13.11 3.45 5.54
N LEU A 45 12.90 4.68 6.01
CA LEU A 45 13.45 5.17 7.27
C LEU A 45 12.98 4.31 8.45
N TYR A 46 11.69 3.97 8.52
CA TYR A 46 11.16 3.13 9.59
C TYR A 46 11.71 1.70 9.52
N ILE A 47 11.82 1.10 8.33
CA ILE A 47 12.43 -0.23 8.16
C ILE A 47 13.88 -0.24 8.69
N LEU A 48 14.66 0.80 8.37
CA LEU A 48 16.03 0.95 8.88
C LEU A 48 16.07 1.07 10.41
N LEU A 49 15.09 1.74 11.01
CA LEU A 49 14.99 1.90 12.46
C LEU A 49 14.59 0.60 13.17
N TYR A 50 13.82 -0.28 12.53
CA TYR A 50 13.44 -1.59 13.09
C TYR A 50 14.62 -2.58 13.14
N LEU A 51 15.59 -2.50 12.22
CA LEU A 51 16.77 -3.38 12.20
C LEU A 51 17.57 -3.37 13.52
N PRO A 52 18.01 -2.21 14.07
CA PRO A 52 18.70 -2.17 15.36
C PRO A 52 17.80 -2.58 16.52
N SER A 53 16.48 -2.35 16.43
CA SER A 53 15.52 -2.80 17.45
C SER A 53 15.51 -4.32 17.56
N ILE A 54 15.40 -5.03 16.43
CA ILE A 54 15.44 -6.50 16.39
C ILE A 54 16.80 -7.01 16.87
N TYR A 55 17.89 -6.40 16.39
CA TYR A 55 19.25 -6.78 16.78
C TYR A 55 19.46 -6.68 18.30
N SER A 56 19.02 -5.58 18.91
CA SER A 56 19.13 -5.38 20.36
C SER A 56 18.35 -6.43 21.17
N MET A 57 17.13 -6.79 20.73
CA MET A 57 16.30 -7.79 21.40
C MET A 57 16.91 -9.19 21.36
N ILE A 58 17.51 -9.57 20.22
CA ILE A 58 18.20 -10.86 20.06
C ILE A 58 19.47 -10.88 20.93
N LYS A 59 20.30 -9.84 20.85
CA LYS A 59 21.59 -9.76 21.56
C LYS A 59 21.44 -9.84 23.08
N LEU A 60 20.40 -9.22 23.61
CA LEU A 60 20.15 -9.21 25.05
C LEU A 60 19.36 -10.46 25.54
N LYS A 61 18.98 -11.38 24.64
CA LYS A 61 18.20 -12.61 24.94
C LYS A 61 16.85 -12.34 25.64
N LEU A 62 16.20 -11.20 25.37
CA LEU A 62 14.95 -10.80 26.04
C LEU A 62 13.74 -11.63 25.60
N LEU A 63 13.85 -12.40 24.51
CA LEU A 63 12.80 -13.29 23.99
C LEU A 63 12.39 -14.45 24.94
N LYS A 64 13.08 -14.58 26.08
CA LYS A 64 12.70 -15.50 27.15
C LYS A 64 11.40 -15.08 27.85
N ASN A 65 11.11 -13.77 27.90
CA ASN A 65 9.89 -13.25 28.49
C ASN A 65 8.75 -13.15 27.47
N PRO A 66 7.51 -13.54 27.82
CA PRO A 66 6.39 -13.56 26.89
C PRO A 66 6.04 -12.16 26.36
N CYS A 67 6.22 -11.11 27.16
CA CYS A 67 6.01 -9.72 26.73
C CYS A 67 6.92 -9.33 25.54
N TYR A 68 8.20 -9.71 25.58
CA TYR A 68 9.13 -9.43 24.49
C TYR A 68 8.89 -10.28 23.25
N ARG A 69 8.26 -11.46 23.39
CA ARG A 69 7.81 -12.24 22.22
C ARG A 69 6.70 -11.54 21.46
N ILE A 70 5.73 -10.95 22.17
CA ILE A 70 4.66 -10.17 21.53
C ILE A 70 5.26 -8.92 20.87
N MET A 71 6.19 -8.24 21.54
CA MET A 71 6.88 -7.08 20.95
C MET A 71 7.66 -7.44 19.69
N PHE A 72 8.27 -8.63 19.62
CA PHE A 72 8.90 -9.14 18.40
C PHE A 72 7.89 -9.42 17.28
N CYS A 73 6.75 -10.05 17.59
CA CYS A 73 5.68 -10.26 16.61
C CYS A 73 5.11 -8.93 16.09
N LEU A 74 5.02 -7.91 16.94
CA LEU A 74 4.59 -6.57 16.55
C LEU A 74 5.57 -5.92 15.58
N ILE A 75 6.88 -6.00 15.84
CA ILE A 75 7.89 -5.50 14.90
C ILE A 75 7.77 -6.21 13.54
N PHE A 76 7.53 -7.53 13.53
CA PHE A 76 7.31 -8.27 12.29
C PHE A 76 6.05 -7.82 11.55
N ALA A 77 4.93 -7.66 12.27
CA ALA A 77 3.68 -7.15 11.71
C ALA A 77 3.83 -5.73 11.15
N ASP A 78 4.56 -4.86 11.85
CA ASP A 78 4.82 -3.49 11.42
C ASP A 78 5.63 -3.44 10.14
N ILE A 79 6.68 -4.27 10.01
CA ILE A 79 7.46 -4.37 8.77
C ILE A 79 6.58 -4.81 7.60
N MET A 80 5.71 -5.82 7.80
CA MET A 80 4.75 -6.24 6.77
C MET A 80 3.79 -5.09 6.39
N ASN A 81 3.28 -4.38 7.38
CA ASN A 81 2.36 -3.26 7.18
C ASN A 81 3.03 -2.07 6.47
N LEU A 82 4.26 -1.73 6.84
CA LEU A 82 5.07 -0.69 6.18
C LEU A 82 5.36 -1.02 4.72
N THR A 83 5.66 -2.29 4.44
CA THR A 83 5.92 -2.76 3.07
C THR A 83 4.63 -2.68 2.24
N ALA A 84 3.51 -3.13 2.77
CA ALA A 84 2.22 -3.13 2.08
C ALA A 84 1.58 -1.74 1.94
N ASN A 85 1.78 -0.83 2.90
CA ASN A 85 1.14 0.48 2.88
C ASN A 85 2.08 1.58 2.36
N SER A 86 3.30 1.70 2.87
CA SER A 86 4.16 2.83 2.50
C SER A 86 4.87 2.62 1.16
N LEU A 87 5.44 1.43 0.92
CA LEU A 87 6.17 1.18 -0.33
C LEU A 87 5.21 1.00 -1.52
N PHE A 88 4.14 0.23 -1.33
CA PHE A 88 3.18 -0.04 -2.39
C PHE A 88 2.29 1.17 -2.69
N ALA A 89 1.69 1.81 -1.66
CA ALA A 89 0.91 3.02 -1.93
C ALA A 89 1.81 4.13 -2.46
N GLY A 90 3.03 4.29 -1.95
CA GLY A 90 4.00 5.24 -2.47
C GLY A 90 4.33 5.03 -3.95
N TYR A 91 4.53 3.77 -4.38
CA TYR A 91 4.73 3.41 -5.79
C TYR A 91 3.49 3.72 -6.65
N ILE A 92 2.31 3.37 -6.16
CA ILE A 92 1.04 3.65 -6.81
C ILE A 92 0.80 5.16 -6.98
N PHE A 93 1.03 5.96 -5.93
CA PHE A 93 0.90 7.42 -5.97
C PHE A 93 1.93 8.08 -6.89
N ALA A 94 3.12 7.49 -7.00
CA ALA A 94 4.16 7.96 -7.93
C ALA A 94 3.80 7.69 -9.40
N ILE A 95 3.12 6.58 -9.70
CA ILE A 95 2.81 6.14 -11.07
C ILE A 95 1.39 6.52 -11.53
N GLY A 96 0.46 6.75 -10.59
CA GLY A 96 -0.93 7.14 -10.85
C GLY A 96 -1.91 5.96 -10.95
N GLY A 97 -1.73 4.89 -10.17
CA GLY A 97 -2.64 3.73 -10.14
C GLY A 97 -3.71 3.81 -9.05
N GLY A 98 -4.81 3.07 -9.16
CA GLY A 98 -5.81 2.94 -8.10
C GLY A 98 -5.36 2.00 -6.96
N PRO A 99 -5.87 2.17 -5.72
CA PRO A 99 -5.46 1.39 -4.56
C PRO A 99 -6.24 0.07 -4.46
N ASP A 100 -5.87 -0.95 -5.23
CA ASP A 100 -6.46 -2.28 -5.07
C ASP A 100 -5.55 -3.17 -4.20
N PHE A 101 -6.02 -3.51 -3.00
CA PHE A 101 -5.35 -4.41 -2.05
C PHE A 101 -5.08 -5.81 -2.64
N GLY A 102 -5.82 -6.22 -3.68
CA GLY A 102 -5.58 -7.47 -4.42
C GLY A 102 -4.25 -7.50 -5.18
N VAL A 103 -3.81 -6.35 -5.72
CA VAL A 103 -2.57 -6.24 -6.50
C VAL A 103 -1.33 -6.50 -5.63
N PHE A 104 -1.37 -6.16 -4.33
CA PHE A 104 -0.32 -6.50 -3.37
C PHE A 104 -0.12 -8.02 -3.25
N TRP A 105 -1.22 -8.77 -3.14
CA TRP A 105 -1.17 -10.23 -3.02
C TRP A 105 -0.76 -10.90 -4.34
N ASP A 106 -1.16 -10.33 -5.48
CA ASP A 106 -0.77 -10.83 -6.81
C ASP A 106 0.73 -10.56 -7.11
N ILE A 107 1.28 -9.42 -6.70
CA ILE A 107 2.73 -9.13 -6.82
C ILE A 107 3.54 -10.08 -5.93
N PHE A 108 3.13 -10.28 -4.67
CA PHE A 108 3.80 -11.22 -3.77
C PHE A 108 3.68 -12.68 -4.26
N ALA A 109 2.58 -13.03 -4.93
CA ALA A 109 2.36 -14.34 -5.55
C ALA A 109 3.01 -14.49 -6.95
N GLY A 110 3.78 -13.50 -7.42
CA GLY A 110 4.49 -13.54 -8.71
C GLY A 110 3.60 -13.41 -9.95
N ARG A 111 2.35 -12.94 -9.80
CA ARG A 111 1.36 -12.77 -10.88
C ARG A 111 1.34 -11.34 -11.42
N LEU A 112 2.50 -10.85 -11.87
CA LEU A 112 2.59 -9.51 -12.50
C LEU A 112 1.76 -9.38 -13.78
N VAL A 113 1.49 -10.49 -14.47
CA VAL A 113 0.79 -10.52 -15.77
C VAL A 113 -0.73 -10.32 -15.65
N GLN A 114 -1.34 -10.48 -14.47
CA GLN A 114 -2.80 -10.30 -14.31
C GLN A 114 -3.20 -8.87 -13.92
N ALA A 115 -2.28 -8.07 -13.40
CA ALA A 115 -2.51 -6.67 -13.03
C ALA A 115 -2.44 -5.71 -14.24
N PHE A 116 -2.00 -6.19 -15.41
CA PHE A 116 -1.90 -5.42 -16.64
C PHE A 116 -2.33 -6.31 -17.82
N PRO A 117 -3.62 -6.35 -18.20
CA PRO A 117 -3.98 -6.89 -19.50
C PRO A 117 -3.41 -5.97 -20.61
N PRO A 118 -3.11 -6.51 -21.81
CA PRO A 118 -2.55 -5.73 -22.92
C PRO A 118 -3.44 -4.56 -23.34
#